data_AF-A0A6B3IA24-F1
#
_entry.id   AF-A0A6B3IA24-F1
#
_cell.length_a   1.000
_cell.length_b   1.000
_cell.length_c   1.000
_cell.angle_alpha   90.00
_cell.angle_beta   90.00
_cell.angle_gamma   90.00
#
_symmetry.space_group_name_H-M   'P 1'
#
loop_
_entity.id
_entity.type
_entity.pdbx_description
1 polymer ?
#
loop_
_entity_poly.entity_id
_entity_poly.type
_entity_poly.pdbx_seq_one_letter_code
_entity_poly.pdbx_strand_id
1 'polypeptide(L)'
;MTVEEFEEFYAQAVARLTGQLYVMTGDLQEAQDVVQEAFVKAWVRRGRLERDGQPEAWIRTVAWRLAVSRWRFRRRSADAWHRGSDAAEHVAPPDPDHVVLVDALRELPAQQRRTLTLHYLCDLTVEQIA
;
A
#
# COMPACT_ATOMS: atom_id res chain seq x y z
N MET A 1 -12.53 19.73 -5.76
CA MET A 1 -11.53 19.37 -4.75
C MET A 1 -10.78 20.61 -4.35
N THR A 2 -11.49 21.39 -3.54
CA THR A 2 -10.95 22.44 -2.68
C THR A 2 -9.98 21.84 -1.65
N VAL A 3 -9.42 22.69 -0.79
CA VAL A 3 -8.53 22.25 0.28
C VAL A 3 -9.31 21.41 1.28
N GLU A 4 -10.48 21.90 1.69
CA GLU A 4 -11.35 21.30 2.71
C GLU A 4 -11.88 19.93 2.25
N GLU A 5 -12.33 19.83 1.00
CA GLU A 5 -12.79 18.56 0.42
C GLU A 5 -11.67 17.50 0.38
N PHE A 6 -10.43 17.93 0.16
CA PHE A 6 -9.28 17.02 0.17
C PHE A 6 -8.89 16.61 1.60
N GLU A 7 -8.92 17.53 2.56
CA GLU A 7 -8.66 17.23 3.97
C GLU A 7 -9.67 16.23 4.53
N GLU A 8 -10.95 16.40 4.22
CA GLU A 8 -12.00 15.48 4.62
C GLU A 8 -11.80 14.10 3.97
N PHE A 9 -11.53 14.07 2.66
CA PHE A 9 -11.19 12.83 1.95
C PHE A 9 -9.97 12.13 2.57
N TYR A 10 -8.91 12.87 2.89
CA TYR A 10 -7.72 12.34 3.54
C TYR A 10 -8.06 11.70 4.89
N ALA A 11 -8.78 12.42 5.75
CA ALA A 11 -9.16 11.95 7.07
C ALA A 11 -9.98 10.65 7.04
N GLN A 12 -10.86 10.50 6.04
CA GLN A 12 -11.71 9.32 5.88
C GLN A 12 -11.00 8.12 5.23
N ALA A 13 -9.96 8.35 4.42
CA ALA A 13 -9.34 7.31 3.60
C ALA A 13 -7.97 6.85 4.11
N VAL A 14 -7.20 7.70 4.79
CA VAL A 14 -5.79 7.41 5.13
C VAL A 14 -5.61 6.13 5.96
N ALA A 15 -6.44 5.93 7.00
CA ALA A 15 -6.35 4.77 7.87
C ALA A 15 -6.71 3.47 7.12
N ARG A 16 -7.78 3.49 6.32
CA ARG A 16 -8.21 2.37 5.49
C ARG A 16 -7.18 1.99 4.43
N LEU A 17 -6.64 2.98 3.71
CA LEU A 17 -5.59 2.77 2.72
C LEU A 17 -4.29 2.24 3.36
N THR A 18 -3.93 2.76 4.53
CA THR A 18 -2.76 2.25 5.29
C THR A 18 -2.97 0.79 5.68
N GLY A 19 -4.16 0.41 6.17
CA GLY A 19 -4.48 -0.98 6.48
C GLY A 19 -4.41 -1.90 5.25
N GLN A 20 -4.97 -1.46 4.11
CA GLN A 20 -4.88 -2.21 2.85
C GLN A 20 -3.43 -2.43 2.42
N LEU A 21 -2.62 -1.37 2.44
CA LEU A 21 -1.21 -1.46 2.06
C LEU A 21 -0.40 -2.29 3.05
N TYR A 22 -0.70 -2.21 4.35
CA TYR A 22 -0.08 -3.04 5.37
C TYR A 22 -0.29 -4.53 5.10
N VAL A 23 -1.50 -4.94 4.70
CA VAL A 23 -1.76 -6.35 4.31
C VAL A 23 -0.96 -6.73 3.05
N MET A 24 -0.82 -5.80 2.09
CA MET A 24 -0.06 -6.08 0.86
C MET A 24 1.46 -6.14 1.09
N THR A 25 2.02 -5.25 1.92
CA THR A 25 3.46 -5.10 2.16
C THR A 25 3.96 -5.97 3.31
N GLY A 26 3.11 -6.22 4.32
CA GLY A 26 3.50 -6.80 5.60
C GLY A 26 4.33 -5.87 6.48
N ASP A 27 4.42 -4.59 6.16
CA ASP A 27 5.27 -3.60 6.84
C ASP A 27 4.47 -2.31 7.02
N LEU A 28 4.16 -1.98 8.29
CA LEU A 28 3.29 -0.85 8.62
C LEU A 28 3.97 0.49 8.30
N GLN A 29 5.27 0.59 8.53
CA GLN A 29 6.01 1.82 8.29
C GLN A 29 6.10 2.10 6.79
N GLU A 30 6.43 1.07 6.00
CA GLU A 30 6.40 1.19 4.54
C GLU A 30 4.99 1.54 4.06
N ALA A 31 3.94 0.92 4.62
CA ALA A 31 2.55 1.21 4.26
C ALA A 31 2.16 2.67 4.52
N GLN A 32 2.50 3.21 5.71
CA GLN A 32 2.28 4.61 6.06
C GLN A 32 3.01 5.54 5.09
N ASP A 33 4.28 5.27 4.81
CA ASP A 33 5.10 6.12 3.95
C ASP A 33 4.57 6.17 2.52
N VAL A 34 4.24 5.02 1.93
CA VAL A 34 3.78 4.98 0.53
C VAL A 34 2.38 5.56 0.37
N VAL A 35 1.52 5.44 1.39
CA VAL A 35 0.20 6.09 1.41
C VAL A 35 0.34 7.60 1.53
N GLN A 36 1.17 8.09 2.46
CA GLN A 36 1.44 9.53 2.61
C GLN A 36 2.00 10.11 1.32
N GLU A 37 3.00 9.47 0.71
CA GLU A 37 3.59 9.92 -0.55
C GLU A 37 2.55 9.91 -1.69
N ALA A 38 1.66 8.93 -1.72
CA ALA A 38 0.56 8.88 -2.69
C ALA A 38 -0.44 10.03 -2.49
N PHE A 39 -0.77 10.40 -1.25
CA PHE A 39 -1.60 11.57 -0.95
C PHE A 39 -0.93 12.89 -1.35
N VAL A 40 0.37 13.05 -1.11
CA VAL A 40 1.12 14.22 -1.59
C VAL A 40 1.04 14.34 -3.12
N LYS A 41 1.17 13.21 -3.84
CA LYS A 41 1.00 13.20 -5.31
C LYS A 41 -0.45 13.46 -5.72
N ALA A 42 -1.42 13.01 -4.94
CA ALA A 42 -2.84 13.25 -5.18
C ALA A 42 -3.17 14.74 -5.03
N TRP A 43 -2.60 15.43 -4.02
CA TRP A 43 -2.80 16.86 -3.79
C TRP A 43 -2.46 17.71 -5.03
N VAL A 44 -1.32 17.41 -5.66
CA VAL A 44 -0.87 18.09 -6.90
C VAL A 44 -1.84 17.82 -8.07
N ARG A 45 -2.54 16.68 -8.06
CA ARG A 45 -3.44 16.21 -9.13
C ARG A 45 -4.93 16.29 -8.78
N ARG A 46 -5.29 16.93 -7.67
CA ARG A 46 -6.64 16.87 -7.08
C ARG A 46 -7.77 17.25 -8.05
N GLY A 47 -7.55 18.26 -8.88
CA GLY A 47 -8.54 18.68 -9.89
C GLY A 47 -8.77 17.67 -11.03
N ARG A 48 -7.82 16.75 -11.27
CA ARG A 48 -8.02 15.63 -12.20
C ARG A 48 -8.67 14.43 -11.51
N LEU A 49 -8.24 14.12 -10.28
CA LEU A 49 -8.81 13.01 -9.51
C LEU A 49 -10.30 13.17 -9.26
N GLU A 50 -10.73 14.40 -9.00
CA GLU A 50 -12.14 14.75 -8.89
C GLU A 50 -12.93 14.45 -10.18
N ARG A 51 -12.36 14.80 -11.35
CA ARG A 51 -13.01 14.54 -12.65
C ARG A 51 -13.09 13.05 -12.98
N ASP A 52 -12.07 12.29 -12.60
CA ASP A 52 -11.98 10.85 -12.86
C ASP A 52 -12.87 10.02 -11.90
N GLY A 53 -13.35 10.62 -10.80
CA GLY A 53 -14.35 10.06 -9.89
C GLY A 53 -13.88 8.91 -8.98
N GLN A 54 -12.61 8.51 -9.04
CA GLN A 54 -12.08 7.38 -8.27
C GLN A 54 -10.74 7.70 -7.56
N PRO A 55 -10.69 8.74 -6.69
CA PRO A 55 -9.46 9.20 -6.06
C PRO A 55 -8.82 8.12 -5.17
N GLU A 56 -9.62 7.36 -4.42
CA GLU A 56 -9.09 6.31 -3.52
C GLU A 56 -8.44 5.16 -4.28
N ALA A 57 -9.06 4.68 -5.37
CA ALA A 57 -8.50 3.61 -6.21
C ALA A 57 -7.18 4.04 -6.86
N TRP A 58 -7.09 5.30 -7.26
CA TRP A 58 -5.86 5.88 -7.78
C TRP A 58 -4.75 5.92 -6.73
N ILE A 59 -5.06 6.41 -5.52
CA ILE A 59 -4.10 6.47 -4.41
C ILE A 59 -3.59 5.08 -4.06
N ARG A 60 -4.49 4.09 -3.92
CA ARG A 60 -4.13 2.68 -3.68
C ARG A 60 -3.16 2.16 -4.73
N THR A 61 -3.43 2.44 -6.00
CA THR A 61 -2.58 2.03 -7.13
C THR A 61 -1.20 2.69 -7.06
N VAL A 62 -1.14 3.99 -6.77
CA VAL A 62 0.13 4.73 -6.66
C VAL A 62 0.94 4.26 -5.46
N ALA A 63 0.32 4.12 -4.29
CA ALA A 63 0.94 3.61 -3.07
C ALA A 63 1.53 2.20 -3.29
N TRP A 64 0.77 1.30 -3.92
CA TRP A 64 1.25 -0.04 -4.25
C TRP A 64 2.46 -0.01 -5.20
N ARG A 65 2.42 0.81 -6.25
CA ARG A 65 3.55 0.97 -7.18
C ARG A 65 4.80 1.50 -6.49
N LEU A 66 4.64 2.39 -5.51
CA LEU A 66 5.75 2.90 -4.69
C LEU A 66 6.36 1.78 -3.84
N ALA A 67 5.54 1.02 -3.13
CA ALA A 67 5.99 -0.11 -2.32
C ALA A 67 6.75 -1.15 -3.17
N VAL A 68 6.21 -1.52 -4.34
CA VAL A 68 6.88 -2.44 -5.26
C VAL A 68 8.21 -1.89 -5.77
N SER A 69 8.26 -0.59 -6.09
CA SER A 69 9.49 0.06 -6.56
C SER A 69 10.57 0.05 -5.46
N ARG A 70 10.20 0.43 -4.23
CA ARG A 70 11.09 0.42 -3.06
C ARG A 70 11.56 -0.99 -2.72
N TRP A 71 10.68 -1.99 -2.74
CA TRP A 71 11.05 -3.40 -2.57
C TRP A 71 12.05 -3.88 -3.63
N ARG A 72 11.80 -3.58 -4.92
CA ARG A 72 12.74 -3.94 -6.01
C ARG A 72 14.08 -3.23 -5.86
N PHE A 73 14.09 -1.98 -5.41
CA PHE A 73 15.33 -1.25 -5.13
C PHE A 73 16.07 -1.87 -3.95
N ARG A 74 15.40 -2.09 -2.81
CA ARG A 74 15.97 -2.77 -1.64
C ARG A 74 16.52 -4.14 -1.98
N ARG A 75 15.83 -4.94 -2.79
CA ARG A 75 16.34 -6.23 -3.27
C ARG A 75 17.56 -6.10 -4.15
N ARG A 76 17.57 -5.22 -5.15
CA ARG A 76 18.76 -5.01 -6.00
C ARG A 76 19.95 -4.48 -5.20
N SER A 77 19.69 -3.61 -4.23
CA SER A 77 20.70 -3.13 -3.29
C SER A 77 21.17 -4.28 -2.41
N ALA A 78 20.28 -5.05 -1.79
CA ALA A 78 20.62 -6.22 -0.99
C ALA A 78 21.42 -7.24 -1.81
N ASP A 79 21.05 -7.56 -3.05
CA ASP A 79 21.83 -8.43 -3.94
C ASP A 79 23.24 -7.85 -4.23
N ALA A 80 23.40 -6.52 -4.23
CA ALA A 80 24.69 -5.85 -4.31
C ALA A 80 25.47 -5.85 -2.97
N TRP A 81 24.76 -5.76 -1.83
CA TRP A 81 25.27 -5.70 -0.46
C TRP A 81 25.51 -7.08 0.18
N HIS A 82 24.84 -8.16 -0.24
CA HIS A 82 25.09 -9.56 0.15
C HIS A 82 26.40 -10.09 -0.44
N ARG A 83 27.10 -9.29 -1.24
CA ARG A 83 28.56 -9.41 -1.44
C ARG A 83 29.38 -8.82 -0.27
N GLY A 84 28.75 -8.49 0.86
CA GLY A 84 29.33 -7.68 1.94
C GLY A 84 28.80 -7.89 3.37
N SER A 85 27.49 -7.93 3.68
CA SER A 85 27.00 -8.23 5.05
C SER A 85 25.47 -8.22 5.15
N ASP A 86 24.90 -9.06 6.04
CA ASP A 86 23.48 -9.12 6.41
C ASP A 86 23.07 -8.10 7.48
N ALA A 87 21.87 -7.54 7.36
CA ALA A 87 21.10 -7.01 8.50
C ALA A 87 19.60 -6.92 8.14
N ALA A 88 18.73 -7.46 9.01
CA ALA A 88 17.29 -7.27 8.99
C ALA A 88 16.84 -6.71 10.35
N GLU A 89 15.92 -5.74 10.31
CA GLU A 89 15.46 -4.95 11.46
C GLU A 89 14.09 -5.46 11.94
N HIS A 90 13.87 -5.51 13.27
CA HIS A 90 12.66 -6.05 13.91
C HIS A 90 11.59 -4.96 14.14
N VAL A 91 10.32 -5.28 13.85
CA VAL A 91 9.13 -4.43 14.10
C VAL A 91 8.19 -5.12 15.10
N ALA A 92 7.46 -4.34 15.90
CA ALA A 92 6.58 -4.77 17.00
C ALA A 92 5.36 -5.63 16.55
N PRO A 93 4.79 -6.48 17.43
CA PRO A 93 3.81 -7.50 17.05
C PRO A 93 2.40 -6.92 16.85
N PRO A 94 1.67 -7.33 15.78
CA PRO A 94 0.26 -7.00 15.55
C PRO A 94 -0.73 -7.84 16.38
N ASP A 95 -2.02 -7.48 16.32
CA ASP A 95 -3.16 -8.22 16.86
C ASP A 95 -3.21 -9.68 16.33
N PRO A 96 -3.34 -10.71 17.19
CA PRO A 96 -3.18 -12.12 16.82
C PRO A 96 -4.06 -12.59 15.66
N ASP A 97 -5.31 -12.14 15.53
CA ASP A 97 -6.18 -12.56 14.41
C ASP A 97 -5.75 -11.90 13.08
N HIS A 98 -5.24 -10.68 13.17
CA HIS A 98 -4.65 -9.97 12.04
C HIS A 98 -3.28 -10.56 11.64
N VAL A 99 -2.50 -11.09 12.58
CA VAL A 99 -1.24 -11.79 12.33
C VAL A 99 -1.47 -13.05 11.50
N VAL A 100 -2.44 -13.89 11.90
CA VAL A 100 -2.73 -15.16 11.21
C VAL A 100 -3.13 -14.93 9.75
N LEU A 101 -3.98 -13.94 9.48
CA LEU A 101 -4.40 -13.61 8.13
C LEU A 101 -3.26 -13.03 7.29
N VAL A 102 -2.47 -12.10 7.85
CA VAL A 102 -1.34 -11.48 7.15
C VAL A 102 -0.24 -12.51 6.88
N ASP A 103 0.03 -13.43 7.80
CA ASP A 103 1.01 -14.49 7.63
C ASP A 103 0.58 -15.50 6.56
N ALA A 104 -0.68 -15.93 6.57
CA ALA A 104 -1.21 -16.80 5.52
C ALA A 104 -1.13 -16.13 4.12
N LEU A 105 -1.40 -14.82 4.05
CA LEU A 105 -1.28 -14.06 2.80
C LEU A 105 0.18 -13.87 2.34
N ARG A 106 1.15 -13.85 3.27
CA ARG A 106 2.59 -13.75 2.96
C ARG A 106 3.13 -14.99 2.25
N GLU A 107 2.56 -16.17 2.51
CA GLU A 107 2.94 -17.42 1.83
C GLU A 107 2.60 -17.42 0.34
N LEU A 108 1.71 -16.52 -0.10
CA LEU A 108 1.29 -16.44 -1.48
C LEU A 108 2.26 -15.63 -2.36
N PRO A 109 2.40 -16.01 -3.65
CA PRO A 109 3.00 -15.16 -4.68
C PRO A 109 2.42 -13.75 -4.67
N ALA A 110 3.27 -12.74 -4.84
CA ALA A 110 2.89 -11.32 -4.70
C ALA A 110 1.66 -10.91 -5.53
N GLN A 111 1.49 -11.50 -6.72
CA GLN A 111 0.34 -11.22 -7.58
C GLN A 111 -0.97 -11.78 -6.99
N GLN A 112 -0.94 -13.00 -6.44
CA GLN A 112 -2.11 -13.62 -5.82
C GLN A 112 -2.50 -12.90 -4.53
N ARG A 113 -1.51 -12.57 -3.69
CA ARG A 113 -1.70 -11.77 -2.47
C ARG A 113 -2.42 -10.46 -2.78
N ARG A 114 -1.93 -9.72 -3.77
CA ARG A 114 -2.54 -8.46 -4.23
C ARG A 114 -3.99 -8.66 -4.66
N THR A 115 -4.26 -9.66 -5.52
CA THR A 115 -5.61 -9.93 -6.01
C THR A 115 -6.58 -10.23 -4.87
N LEU A 116 -6.17 -11.09 -3.92
CA LEU A 116 -7.00 -11.43 -2.77
C LEU A 116 -7.24 -10.23 -1.85
N THR A 117 -6.23 -9.41 -1.60
CA THR A 117 -6.41 -8.17 -0.82
C THR A 117 -7.35 -7.19 -1.51
N LEU A 118 -7.23 -7.01 -2.84
CA LEU A 118 -8.13 -6.13 -3.57
C LEU A 118 -9.58 -6.62 -3.55
N HIS A 119 -9.79 -7.94 -3.65
CA HIS A 119 -11.14 -8.50 -3.67
C HIS A 119 -11.79 -8.56 -2.29
N TYR A 120 -11.11 -9.18 -1.31
CA TYR A 120 -11.71 -9.50 -0.01
C TYR A 120 -11.55 -8.40 1.04
N LEU A 121 -10.59 -7.48 0.88
CA LEU A 121 -10.33 -6.40 1.85
C LEU A 121 -10.64 -5.01 1.29
N CYS A 122 -10.73 -4.86 -0.04
CA CYS A 122 -11.07 -3.60 -0.68
C CYS A 122 -12.42 -3.64 -1.41
N ASP A 123 -13.16 -4.75 -1.29
CA ASP A 123 -14.47 -5.01 -1.93
C ASP A 123 -14.50 -4.72 -3.44
N LEU A 124 -13.36 -4.89 -4.13
CA LEU A 124 -13.29 -4.68 -5.57
C LEU A 124 -13.80 -5.91 -6.31
N THR A 125 -14.59 -5.70 -7.35
CA THR A 125 -15.02 -6.78 -8.24
C THR A 125 -13.83 -7.31 -9.05
N VAL A 126 -13.99 -8.50 -9.62
CA VAL A 126 -12.97 -9.07 -10.51
C VAL A 126 -12.68 -8.14 -11.68
N GLU A 127 -13.70 -7.45 -12.23
CA GLU A 127 -13.52 -6.46 -13.29
C GLU A 127 -12.72 -5.23 -12.85
N GLN A 128 -12.83 -4.82 -11.57
CA GLN A 128 -12.07 -3.68 -11.04
C GLN A 128 -10.60 -4.03 -10.71
N ILE A 129 -10.27 -5.33 -10.65
CA ILE A 129 -8.92 -5.83 -10.36
C ILE A 129 -8.10 -6.06 -11.65
N ALA A 130 -8.78 -6.45 -12.74
CA ALA A 130 -8.18 -6.78 -14.05
C ALA A 130 -7.56 -5.56 -14.76
#